data_AF-A0A3B8WXF7-F1
#
_entry.id   AF-A0A3B8WXF7-F1
#
_cell.length_a   1.000
_cell.length_b   1.000
_cell.length_c   1.000
_cell.angle_alpha   90.00
_cell.angle_beta   90.00
_cell.angle_gamma   90.00
#
_symmetry.space_group_name_H-M   'P 1'
#
loop_
_entity.id
_entity.type
_entity.pdbx_description
1 polymer ?
#
loop_
_entity_poly.entity_id
_entity_poly.type
_entity_poly.pdbx_seq_one_letter_code
_entity_poly.pdbx_strand_id
1 'polypeptide(L)'
;MKKVLLLSTVFIFAVSSLTADFNRMGIPDSAEIRRSCAESWFYDDVKDLREKRSELRKNAVGQEFQIRLEEAGNSFAVVIAPQMKLDVDFYTENGIQQRTVDDYPGDAAGAWLLVRNALTGKPEQIKVYFTADSSVYIQLSPQNNKTLADFIIDGLYAARGVPVGVPFENLYTASFQDIISLTEKSLPWQYANTQKGQYQSKLQMIGVIRKNLGRIAYMDDTCYDENGHLVYISDGSRRKIESNIDFSDMVLVDQCGFLKWIVDGLVEPLTGSKLYLKPLLVKTVEYDPLGLNGVLDQKENLSFTLDWCRNLAAAHVSIRTKRNYMWNESGTDVTIEPFGSEVSSEGLSQAAGYIKNTGYKISALRPVLYVLAAT
;
A
#
# COMPACT_ATOMS: atom_id res chain seq x y z
N MET A 1 -18.84 76.94 8.78
CA MET A 1 -17.84 76.36 9.71
C MET A 1 -18.34 74.97 10.08
N LYS A 2 -17.66 73.83 9.93
CA LYS A 2 -16.31 73.44 9.52
C LYS A 2 -16.46 72.13 8.73
N LYS A 3 -15.62 71.97 7.71
CA LYS A 3 -15.34 70.69 7.04
C LYS A 3 -14.76 69.71 8.06
N VAL A 4 -15.17 68.44 8.01
CA VAL A 4 -14.29 67.32 8.40
C VAL A 4 -14.35 66.27 7.30
N LEU A 5 -13.15 65.93 6.87
CA LEU A 5 -12.77 65.13 5.72
C LEU A 5 -12.66 63.65 6.14
N LEU A 6 -12.91 62.76 5.16
CA LEU A 6 -12.33 61.43 4.94
C LEU A 6 -11.67 60.68 6.12
N LEU A 7 -12.05 59.42 6.31
CA LEU A 7 -11.23 58.30 5.82
C LEU A 7 -12.08 57.02 5.75
N SER A 8 -12.43 56.64 4.52
CA SER A 8 -12.98 55.33 4.16
C SER A 8 -11.85 54.30 4.19
N THR A 9 -11.76 53.51 5.26
CA THR A 9 -10.87 52.36 5.33
C THR A 9 -11.54 51.19 4.62
N VAL A 10 -11.34 51.12 3.30
CA VAL A 10 -11.52 49.90 2.52
C VAL A 10 -10.40 48.95 2.95
N PHE A 11 -10.67 48.11 3.95
CA PHE A 11 -9.85 46.95 4.25
C PHE A 11 -10.18 45.89 3.19
N ILE A 12 -9.52 46.00 2.03
CA ILE A 12 -9.39 44.86 1.12
C ILE A 12 -8.62 43.81 1.89
N PHE A 13 -9.32 42.77 2.34
CA PHE A 13 -8.73 41.48 2.70
C PHE A 13 -8.06 40.92 1.43
N ALA A 14 -6.84 41.36 1.15
CA ALA A 14 -5.91 40.72 0.23
C ALA A 14 -5.15 39.62 0.98
N VAL A 15 -5.89 38.70 1.62
CA VAL A 15 -5.34 37.50 2.25
C VAL A 15 -6.15 36.31 1.74
N SER A 16 -6.02 36.00 0.45
CA SER A 16 -6.57 34.76 -0.12
C SER A 16 -5.90 34.42 -1.46
N SER A 17 -4.57 34.44 -1.50
CA SER A 17 -3.81 33.96 -2.67
C SER A 17 -2.50 33.24 -2.32
N LEU A 18 -2.30 32.85 -1.05
CA LEU A 18 -1.13 32.08 -0.61
C LEU A 18 -1.43 30.62 -0.24
N THR A 19 -2.63 30.11 -0.57
CA THR A 19 -3.02 28.72 -0.29
C THR A 19 -3.65 27.99 -1.49
N ALA A 20 -3.48 28.49 -2.72
CA ALA A 20 -4.35 28.12 -3.83
C ALA A 20 -3.72 27.28 -4.96
N ASP A 21 -2.59 26.59 -4.74
CA ASP A 21 -1.97 25.77 -5.81
C ASP A 21 -1.60 24.33 -5.40
N PHE A 22 -1.91 23.92 -4.17
CA PHE A 22 -1.83 22.50 -3.78
C PHE A 22 -3.22 21.88 -3.79
N ASN A 23 -3.38 20.77 -4.48
CA ASN A 23 -4.57 19.93 -4.29
C ASN A 23 -4.67 19.48 -2.83
N ARG A 24 -5.85 19.04 -2.42
CA ARG A 24 -6.11 18.65 -1.02
C ARG A 24 -5.23 17.50 -0.50
N MET A 25 -4.52 16.80 -1.38
CA MET A 25 -3.60 15.70 -1.04
C MET A 25 -2.13 16.15 -0.99
N GLY A 26 -1.82 17.42 -1.28
CA GLY A 26 -0.45 17.94 -1.29
C GLY A 26 0.44 17.33 -2.37
N ILE A 27 -0.17 16.79 -3.43
CA ILE A 27 0.54 16.17 -4.55
C ILE A 27 1.00 17.25 -5.54
N PRO A 28 2.20 17.17 -6.13
CA PRO A 28 2.61 18.03 -7.22
C PRO A 28 1.59 18.02 -8.38
N ASP A 29 1.21 19.20 -8.89
CA ASP A 29 0.27 19.30 -10.01
C ASP A 29 0.93 19.97 -11.23
N SER A 30 0.80 19.32 -12.38
CA SER A 30 1.35 19.74 -13.66
C SER A 30 0.33 20.39 -14.59
N ALA A 31 -0.94 20.60 -14.17
CA ALA A 31 -2.00 21.05 -15.06
C ALA A 31 -1.74 22.36 -15.79
N GLU A 32 -1.09 23.33 -15.14
CA GLU A 32 -0.67 24.58 -15.79
C GLU A 32 0.37 24.32 -16.89
N ILE A 33 1.38 23.50 -16.57
CA ILE A 33 2.42 23.08 -17.52
C ILE A 33 1.74 22.39 -18.72
N ARG A 34 0.83 21.45 -18.44
CA ARG A 34 0.05 20.73 -19.45
C ARG A 34 -0.75 21.66 -20.34
N ARG A 35 -1.43 22.67 -19.79
CA ARG A 35 -2.13 23.71 -20.57
C ARG A 35 -1.17 24.46 -21.50
N SER A 36 0.01 24.81 -21.02
CA SER A 36 0.99 25.57 -21.80
C SER A 36 1.69 24.77 -22.90
N CYS A 37 1.66 23.44 -22.82
CA CYS A 37 2.38 22.56 -23.72
C CYS A 37 1.46 21.63 -24.55
N ALA A 38 0.14 21.71 -24.36
CA ALA A 38 -0.83 20.76 -24.91
C ALA A 38 -0.75 20.62 -26.43
N GLU A 39 -0.77 21.73 -27.16
CA GLU A 39 -0.65 21.74 -28.63
C GLU A 39 0.59 20.96 -29.08
N SER A 40 1.74 21.31 -28.50
CA SER A 40 3.02 20.71 -28.85
C SER A 40 3.22 19.27 -28.37
N TRP A 41 2.65 18.85 -27.25
CA TRP A 41 2.99 17.56 -26.65
C TRP A 41 1.86 16.53 -26.77
N PHE A 42 0.59 16.95 -26.81
CA PHE A 42 -0.55 16.02 -26.78
C PHE A 42 -1.21 15.85 -28.14
N TYR A 43 -1.21 16.89 -28.97
CA TYR A 43 -1.90 16.91 -30.26
C TYR A 43 -0.98 16.73 -31.47
N ASP A 44 0.33 16.92 -31.31
CA ASP A 44 1.34 16.69 -32.37
C ASP A 44 1.39 15.22 -32.85
N ASP A 45 1.89 15.03 -34.07
CA ASP A 45 2.10 13.72 -34.69
C ASP A 45 3.23 12.95 -33.98
N VAL A 46 3.13 11.62 -34.01
CA VAL A 46 4.11 10.72 -33.38
C VAL A 46 5.52 10.94 -33.94
N LYS A 47 5.65 11.24 -35.24
CA LYS A 47 6.96 11.49 -35.87
C LYS A 47 7.63 12.72 -35.29
N ASP A 48 6.88 13.81 -35.16
CA ASP A 48 7.40 15.07 -34.64
C ASP A 48 7.73 14.97 -33.14
N LEU A 49 6.92 14.23 -32.38
CA LEU A 49 7.16 13.98 -30.96
C LEU A 49 8.45 13.20 -30.69
N ARG A 50 8.83 12.25 -31.55
CA ARG A 50 10.07 11.48 -31.43
C ARG A 50 11.34 12.31 -31.57
N GLU A 51 11.25 13.42 -32.31
CA GLU A 51 12.38 14.32 -32.51
C GLU A 51 12.52 15.34 -31.36
N LYS A 52 11.51 15.44 -30.47
CA LYS A 52 11.55 16.37 -29.35
C LYS A 52 12.50 15.92 -28.26
N ARG A 53 13.27 16.89 -27.77
CA ARG A 53 14.08 16.74 -26.57
C ARG A 53 13.20 16.95 -25.33
N SER A 54 13.64 16.38 -24.21
CA SER A 54 12.98 16.64 -22.94
C SER A 54 13.04 18.13 -22.58
N GLU A 55 11.98 18.62 -21.96
CA GLU A 55 11.85 19.99 -21.51
C GLU A 55 11.73 20.02 -19.98
N LEU A 56 12.38 21.01 -19.35
CA LEU A 56 12.14 21.32 -17.94
C LEU A 56 11.25 22.56 -17.85
N ARG A 57 10.17 22.46 -17.08
CA ARG A 57 9.25 23.57 -16.84
C ARG A 57 8.91 23.65 -15.35
N LYS A 58 8.56 24.85 -14.89
CA LYS A 58 8.10 25.10 -13.52
C LYS A 58 6.63 25.48 -13.54
N ASN A 59 5.89 25.03 -12.53
CA ASN A 59 4.53 25.50 -12.28
C ASN A 59 4.53 26.82 -11.49
N ALA A 60 3.36 27.39 -11.23
CA ALA A 60 3.19 28.65 -10.48
C ALA A 60 3.86 28.65 -9.10
N VAL A 61 3.95 27.50 -8.42
CA VAL A 61 4.62 27.37 -7.11
C VAL A 61 6.13 27.12 -7.20
N GLY A 62 6.68 27.14 -8.41
CA GLY A 62 8.11 26.99 -8.66
C GLY A 62 8.62 25.54 -8.63
N GLN A 63 7.73 24.56 -8.56
CA GLN A 63 8.09 23.15 -8.64
C GLN A 63 8.47 22.78 -10.08
N GLU A 64 9.61 22.14 -10.24
CA GLU A 64 10.15 21.73 -11.54
C GLU A 64 9.58 20.37 -11.97
N PHE A 65 9.25 20.27 -13.26
CA PHE A 65 8.79 19.06 -13.92
C PHE A 65 9.58 18.84 -15.19
N GLN A 66 9.81 17.57 -15.52
CA GLN A 66 10.34 17.18 -16.81
C GLN A 66 9.21 16.65 -17.70
N ILE A 67 9.15 17.16 -18.93
CA ILE A 67 8.29 16.68 -20.00
C ILE A 67 9.18 15.86 -20.95
N ARG A 68 8.79 14.63 -21.25
CA ARG A 68 9.55 13.76 -22.17
C ARG A 68 8.65 12.75 -22.86
N LEU A 69 9.18 12.17 -23.93
CA LEU A 69 8.61 11.00 -24.58
C LEU A 69 9.28 9.73 -24.03
N GLU A 70 8.48 8.72 -23.71
CA GLU A 70 8.95 7.36 -23.42
C GLU A 70 8.27 6.38 -24.38
N GLU A 71 9.03 5.46 -24.97
CA GLU A 71 8.49 4.43 -25.85
C GLU A 71 8.37 3.08 -25.12
N ALA A 72 7.25 2.40 -25.32
CA ALA A 72 6.98 1.09 -24.72
C ALA A 72 6.24 0.19 -25.71
N GLY A 73 6.99 -0.63 -26.45
CA GLY A 73 6.45 -1.58 -27.42
C GLY A 73 5.64 -0.88 -28.52
N ASN A 74 4.32 -1.17 -28.56
CA ASN A 74 3.40 -0.60 -29.55
C ASN A 74 2.76 0.72 -29.09
N SER A 75 3.23 1.31 -28.00
CA SER A 75 2.72 2.55 -27.42
C SER A 75 3.88 3.51 -27.12
N PHE A 76 3.56 4.80 -27.00
CA PHE A 76 4.44 5.79 -26.40
C PHE A 76 3.67 6.56 -25.33
N ALA A 77 4.39 7.09 -24.35
CA ALA A 77 3.86 7.93 -23.30
C ALA A 77 4.51 9.31 -23.37
N VAL A 78 3.69 10.35 -23.33
CA VAL A 78 4.15 11.69 -22.99
C VAL A 78 4.11 11.77 -21.47
N VAL A 79 5.29 11.81 -20.87
CA VAL A 79 5.50 11.78 -19.42
C VAL A 79 5.75 13.19 -18.93
N ILE A 80 5.01 13.60 -17.89
CA ILE A 80 5.23 14.85 -17.17
C ILE A 80 5.42 14.51 -15.70
N ALA A 81 6.68 14.48 -15.28
CA ALA A 81 7.10 13.99 -13.99
C ALA A 81 7.66 15.12 -13.11
N PRO A 82 7.29 15.20 -11.82
CA PRO A 82 7.86 16.18 -10.90
C PRO A 82 9.30 15.83 -10.55
N GLN A 83 10.08 16.84 -10.19
CA GLN A 83 11.40 16.66 -9.59
C GLN A 83 11.27 15.94 -8.24
N MET A 84 12.07 14.89 -8.06
CA MET A 84 12.27 14.19 -6.80
C MET A 84 13.74 14.20 -6.42
N LYS A 85 14.01 14.25 -5.12
CA LYS A 85 15.36 14.06 -4.57
C LYS A 85 15.50 12.62 -4.14
N LEU A 86 16.37 11.88 -4.80
CA LEU A 86 16.64 10.47 -4.50
C LEU A 86 18.02 10.35 -3.87
N ASP A 87 18.09 9.62 -2.76
CA ASP A 87 19.38 9.25 -2.16
C ASP A 87 19.89 7.99 -2.87
N VAL A 88 20.97 8.14 -3.63
CA VAL A 88 21.55 7.09 -4.46
C VAL A 88 22.94 6.72 -3.94
N ASP A 89 23.19 5.41 -3.84
CA ASP A 89 24.48 4.85 -3.46
C ASP A 89 25.41 4.77 -4.67
N PHE A 90 26.47 5.58 -4.66
CA PHE A 90 27.53 5.54 -5.66
C PHE A 90 28.63 4.60 -5.21
N TYR A 91 28.79 3.49 -5.92
CA TYR A 91 29.89 2.55 -5.71
C TYR A 91 31.17 3.14 -6.31
N THR A 92 32.11 3.55 -5.46
CA THR A 92 33.43 4.05 -5.86
C THR A 92 34.53 3.11 -5.38
N GLU A 93 35.75 3.28 -5.91
CA GLU A 93 36.94 2.53 -5.44
C GLU A 93 37.21 2.71 -3.94
N ASN A 94 36.71 3.80 -3.34
CA ASN A 94 36.85 4.14 -1.91
C ASN A 94 35.63 3.71 -1.06
N GLY A 95 34.72 2.91 -1.62
CA GLY A 95 33.49 2.45 -0.96
C GLY A 95 32.21 3.12 -1.47
N ILE A 96 31.11 2.89 -0.74
CA ILE A 96 29.78 3.41 -1.07
C ILE A 96 29.66 4.86 -0.60
N GLN A 97 29.40 5.78 -1.52
CA GLN A 97 29.08 7.17 -1.23
C GLN A 97 27.60 7.44 -1.52
N GLN A 98 26.82 7.76 -0.50
CA GLN A 98 25.44 8.17 -0.68
C GLN A 98 25.39 9.64 -1.14
N ARG A 99 24.74 9.91 -2.27
CA ARG A 99 24.51 11.28 -2.75
C ARG A 99 23.04 11.48 -3.09
N THR A 100 22.53 12.65 -2.74
CA THR A 100 21.20 13.08 -3.18
C THR A 100 21.30 13.63 -4.60
N VAL A 101 20.53 13.05 -5.51
CA VAL A 101 20.46 13.46 -6.92
C VAL A 101 19.02 13.86 -7.25
N ASP A 102 18.88 14.90 -8.06
CA ASP A 102 17.59 15.28 -8.63
C ASP A 102 17.23 14.32 -9.78
N ASP A 103 16.07 13.70 -9.68
CA ASP A 103 15.52 12.78 -10.68
C ASP A 103 14.06 13.12 -11.01
N TYR A 104 13.54 12.58 -12.11
CA TYR A 104 12.18 12.82 -12.60
C TYR A 104 11.44 11.51 -12.90
N PRO A 105 11.17 10.65 -11.89
CA PRO A 105 10.58 9.34 -12.12
C PRO A 105 9.19 9.46 -12.74
N GLY A 106 8.93 8.70 -13.82
CA GLY A 106 7.63 8.70 -14.50
C GLY A 106 6.50 8.12 -13.64
N ASP A 107 6.82 7.50 -12.53
CA ASP A 107 5.89 6.84 -11.62
C ASP A 107 5.88 7.48 -10.21
N ALA A 108 6.49 8.66 -10.08
CA ALA A 108 6.48 9.48 -8.88
C ALA A 108 5.10 10.05 -8.55
N ALA A 109 4.83 10.34 -7.27
CA ALA A 109 3.63 11.09 -6.88
C ALA A 109 3.58 12.47 -7.57
N GLY A 110 2.52 12.71 -8.35
CA GLY A 110 2.33 13.89 -9.19
C GLY A 110 2.72 13.69 -10.66
N ALA A 111 3.30 12.52 -11.00
CA ALA A 111 3.56 12.17 -12.39
C ALA A 111 2.25 11.91 -13.15
N TRP A 112 2.22 12.41 -14.39
CA TRP A 112 1.09 12.34 -15.29
C TRP A 112 1.56 11.84 -16.65
N LEU A 113 0.93 10.79 -17.17
CA LEU A 113 1.32 10.15 -18.42
C LEU A 113 0.14 10.11 -19.38
N LEU A 114 0.30 10.63 -20.59
CA LEU A 114 -0.61 10.36 -21.71
C LEU A 114 -0.02 9.27 -22.58
N VAL A 115 -0.64 8.09 -22.54
CA VAL A 115 -0.26 6.97 -23.39
C VAL A 115 -1.06 6.99 -24.67
N ARG A 116 -0.36 6.90 -25.79
CA ARG A 116 -0.91 6.88 -27.15
C ARG A 116 -0.37 5.69 -27.91
N ASN A 117 -1.19 5.18 -28.82
CA ASN A 117 -0.82 4.11 -29.71
C ASN A 117 0.29 4.59 -30.68
N ALA A 118 1.40 3.87 -30.78
CA ALA A 118 2.55 4.30 -31.58
C ALA A 118 2.32 4.24 -33.10
N LEU A 119 1.32 3.47 -33.56
CA LEU A 119 1.00 3.32 -34.98
C LEU A 119 -0.05 4.33 -35.44
N THR A 120 -1.08 4.54 -34.62
CA THR A 120 -2.25 5.36 -34.99
C THR A 120 -2.22 6.77 -34.38
N GLY A 121 -1.36 7.00 -33.37
CA GLY A 121 -1.32 8.25 -32.61
C GLY A 121 -2.56 8.48 -31.73
N LYS A 122 -3.51 7.53 -31.68
CA LYS A 122 -4.74 7.68 -30.88
C LYS A 122 -4.43 7.58 -29.38
N PRO A 123 -5.10 8.36 -28.53
CA PRO A 123 -5.01 8.20 -27.09
C PRO A 123 -5.55 6.84 -26.64
N GLU A 124 -4.82 6.18 -25.74
CA GLU A 124 -5.21 4.91 -25.14
C GLU A 124 -5.57 5.09 -23.67
N GLN A 125 -4.80 5.88 -22.92
CA GLN A 125 -5.04 6.10 -21.49
C GLN A 125 -4.24 7.27 -20.94
N ILE A 126 -4.68 7.79 -19.81
CA ILE A 126 -3.91 8.68 -18.93
C ILE A 126 -3.64 7.93 -17.62
N LYS A 127 -2.40 7.93 -17.15
CA LYS A 127 -2.06 7.46 -15.80
C LYS A 127 -1.71 8.64 -14.92
N VAL A 128 -2.23 8.66 -13.70
CA VAL A 128 -1.88 9.67 -12.70
C VAL A 128 -1.45 8.96 -11.43
N TYR A 129 -0.20 9.21 -11.05
CA TYR A 129 0.40 8.70 -9.83
C TYR A 129 0.22 9.73 -8.72
N PHE A 130 -0.28 9.30 -7.56
CA PHE A 130 -0.62 10.21 -6.45
C PHE A 130 -0.11 9.70 -5.10
N THR A 131 0.57 8.56 -5.08
CA THR A 131 1.17 7.95 -3.90
C THR A 131 2.67 7.75 -4.10
N ALA A 132 3.41 7.60 -3.01
CA ALA A 132 4.82 7.24 -3.07
C ALA A 132 5.05 5.81 -3.57
N ASP A 133 4.08 4.90 -3.40
CA ASP A 133 4.11 3.58 -4.02
C ASP A 133 3.53 3.68 -5.44
N SER A 134 4.37 3.47 -6.46
CA SER A 134 3.96 3.55 -7.87
C SER A 134 3.02 2.43 -8.31
N SER A 135 2.85 1.38 -7.49
CA SER A 135 1.85 0.34 -7.75
C SER A 135 0.41 0.81 -7.52
N VAL A 136 0.22 2.01 -6.97
CA VAL A 136 -1.10 2.62 -6.72
C VAL A 136 -1.27 3.88 -7.56
N TYR A 137 -2.25 3.85 -8.46
CA TYR A 137 -2.50 4.93 -9.41
C TYR A 137 -3.93 4.87 -9.94
N ILE A 138 -4.36 5.98 -10.55
CA ILE A 138 -5.59 6.00 -11.34
C ILE A 138 -5.24 5.90 -12.82
N GLN A 139 -6.08 5.19 -13.55
CA GLN A 139 -6.00 5.11 -14.99
C GLN A 139 -7.31 5.60 -15.60
N LEU A 140 -7.20 6.50 -16.56
CA LEU A 140 -8.34 7.07 -17.28
C LEU A 140 -8.24 6.58 -18.72
N SER A 141 -9.33 6.09 -19.29
CA SER A 141 -9.34 5.57 -20.66
C SER A 141 -10.55 6.09 -21.45
N PRO A 142 -10.39 6.39 -22.76
CA PRO A 142 -11.50 6.76 -23.61
C PRO A 142 -12.36 5.52 -23.92
N GLN A 143 -13.67 5.67 -23.81
CA GLN A 143 -14.66 4.69 -24.27
C GLN A 143 -15.78 5.41 -25.02
N ASN A 144 -15.76 5.32 -26.35
CA ASN A 144 -16.65 6.08 -27.23
C ASN A 144 -16.56 7.58 -26.91
N ASN A 145 -17.68 8.22 -26.54
CA ASN A 145 -17.73 9.64 -26.17
C ASN A 145 -17.63 9.87 -24.65
N LYS A 146 -17.19 8.88 -23.87
CA LYS A 146 -17.07 8.95 -22.41
C LYS A 146 -15.66 8.60 -21.98
N THR A 147 -15.29 9.05 -20.78
CA THR A 147 -14.10 8.54 -20.09
C THR A 147 -14.49 7.59 -18.98
N LEU A 148 -13.75 6.48 -18.89
CA LEU A 148 -13.78 5.56 -17.78
C LEU A 148 -12.55 5.77 -16.90
N ALA A 149 -12.73 5.58 -15.59
CA ALA A 149 -11.67 5.58 -14.61
C ALA A 149 -11.56 4.22 -13.91
N ASP A 150 -10.31 3.82 -13.70
CA ASP A 150 -9.91 2.67 -12.91
C ASP A 150 -9.07 3.16 -11.73
N PHE A 151 -9.24 2.54 -10.57
CA PHE A 151 -8.37 2.73 -9.40
C PHE A 151 -7.62 1.41 -9.17
N ILE A 152 -6.30 1.44 -9.35
CA ILE A 152 -5.46 0.25 -9.33
C ILE A 152 -4.58 0.26 -8.08
N ILE A 153 -4.47 -0.90 -7.42
CA ILE A 153 -3.58 -1.16 -6.29
C ILE A 153 -2.85 -2.48 -6.59
N ASP A 154 -1.54 -2.40 -6.85
CA ASP A 154 -0.66 -3.56 -7.12
C ASP A 154 -1.22 -4.51 -8.20
N GLY A 155 -1.78 -3.93 -9.27
CA GLY A 155 -2.35 -4.67 -10.40
C GLY A 155 -3.79 -5.16 -10.20
N LEU A 156 -4.38 -4.97 -9.01
CA LEU A 156 -5.79 -5.27 -8.74
C LEU A 156 -6.65 -4.01 -8.84
N TYR A 157 -7.87 -4.18 -9.35
CA TYR A 157 -8.81 -3.08 -9.52
C TYR A 157 -9.69 -2.92 -8.29
N ALA A 158 -9.44 -1.86 -7.52
CA ALA A 158 -10.32 -1.44 -6.43
C ALA A 158 -11.63 -0.83 -6.95
N ALA A 159 -11.55 -0.17 -8.11
CA ALA A 159 -12.69 0.21 -8.93
C ALA A 159 -12.30 0.12 -10.39
N ARG A 160 -13.24 -0.30 -11.25
CA ARG A 160 -12.98 -0.49 -12.68
C ARG A 160 -14.13 0.04 -13.53
N GLY A 161 -13.76 0.73 -14.61
CA GLY A 161 -14.69 1.17 -15.64
C GLY A 161 -15.71 2.19 -15.15
N VAL A 162 -15.33 3.04 -14.20
CA VAL A 162 -16.24 4.00 -13.58
C VAL A 162 -16.35 5.25 -14.45
N PRO A 163 -17.55 5.67 -14.89
CA PRO A 163 -17.69 6.85 -15.73
C PRO A 163 -17.27 8.13 -15.01
N VAL A 164 -16.39 8.93 -15.64
CA VAL A 164 -15.93 10.23 -15.10
C VAL A 164 -16.91 11.36 -15.41
N GLY A 165 -17.68 11.22 -16.49
CA GLY A 165 -18.71 12.21 -16.88
C GLY A 165 -18.19 13.37 -17.74
N VAL A 166 -16.95 13.30 -18.22
CA VAL A 166 -16.37 14.27 -19.17
C VAL A 166 -15.73 13.55 -20.36
N PRO A 167 -15.55 14.24 -21.51
CA PRO A 167 -14.71 13.75 -22.61
C PRO A 167 -13.26 13.54 -22.19
N PHE A 168 -12.56 12.64 -22.87
CA PHE A 168 -11.21 12.23 -22.50
C PHE A 168 -10.18 13.35 -22.68
N GLU A 169 -10.34 14.13 -23.73
CA GLU A 169 -9.46 15.24 -24.10
C GLU A 169 -9.50 16.36 -23.04
N ASN A 170 -10.63 16.53 -22.35
CA ASN A 170 -10.74 17.52 -21.26
C ASN A 170 -9.77 17.20 -20.10
N LEU A 171 -9.36 15.94 -19.97
CA LEU A 171 -8.47 15.49 -18.89
C LEU A 171 -6.99 15.75 -19.18
N TYR A 172 -6.65 16.15 -20.42
CA TYR A 172 -5.27 16.49 -20.80
C TYR A 172 -4.74 17.68 -20.00
N THR A 173 -5.63 18.56 -19.56
CA THR A 173 -5.29 19.81 -18.87
C THR A 173 -6.00 20.00 -17.53
N ALA A 174 -6.91 19.08 -17.15
CA ALA A 174 -7.60 19.08 -15.87
C ALA A 174 -6.62 18.89 -14.71
N SER A 175 -6.76 19.64 -13.62
CA SER A 175 -5.94 19.47 -12.42
C SER A 175 -6.20 18.14 -11.73
N PHE A 176 -5.26 17.68 -10.91
CA PHE A 176 -5.48 16.51 -10.08
C PHE A 176 -6.66 16.73 -9.13
N GLN A 177 -6.85 17.96 -8.65
CA GLN A 177 -8.03 18.32 -7.86
C GLN A 177 -9.33 18.20 -8.65
N ASP A 178 -9.34 18.57 -9.94
CA ASP A 178 -10.51 18.38 -10.81
C ASP A 178 -10.82 16.89 -11.01
N ILE A 179 -9.78 16.07 -11.26
CA ILE A 179 -9.94 14.61 -11.41
C ILE A 179 -10.53 14.01 -10.14
N ILE A 180 -10.00 14.38 -8.97
CA ILE A 180 -10.57 13.95 -7.68
C ILE A 180 -12.03 14.39 -7.57
N SER A 181 -12.33 15.66 -7.85
CA SER A 181 -13.70 16.20 -7.69
C SER A 181 -14.71 15.51 -8.60
N LEU A 182 -14.31 15.14 -9.83
CA LEU A 182 -15.13 14.40 -10.78
C LEU A 182 -15.38 12.95 -10.33
N THR A 183 -14.46 12.36 -9.57
CA THR A 183 -14.45 10.93 -9.24
C THR A 183 -14.62 10.63 -7.75
N GLU A 184 -14.82 11.65 -6.91
CA GLU A 184 -14.80 11.54 -5.45
C GLU A 184 -15.84 10.54 -4.92
N LYS A 185 -17.01 10.50 -5.58
CA LYS A 185 -18.14 9.64 -5.18
C LYS A 185 -18.06 8.23 -5.74
N SER A 186 -17.15 7.99 -6.69
CA SER A 186 -17.19 6.83 -7.56
C SER A 186 -15.90 6.00 -7.51
N LEU A 187 -14.76 6.61 -7.19
CA LEU A 187 -13.52 5.93 -6.90
C LEU A 187 -13.26 5.88 -5.39
N PRO A 188 -12.59 4.83 -4.88
CA PRO A 188 -12.34 4.63 -3.46
C PRO A 188 -11.16 5.47 -2.96
N TRP A 189 -11.30 6.80 -3.01
CA TRP A 189 -10.25 7.75 -2.61
C TRP A 189 -9.81 7.64 -1.15
N GLN A 190 -10.57 6.95 -0.28
CA GLN A 190 -10.12 6.59 1.06
C GLN A 190 -8.79 5.81 1.04
N TYR A 191 -8.53 5.03 -0.01
CA TYR A 191 -7.28 4.26 -0.13
C TYR A 191 -6.06 5.14 -0.45
N ALA A 192 -6.26 6.39 -0.90
CA ALA A 192 -5.17 7.33 -1.14
C ALA A 192 -4.65 8.00 0.15
N ASN A 193 -5.40 7.89 1.26
CA ASN A 193 -5.09 8.59 2.50
C ASN A 193 -4.07 7.83 3.36
N THR A 194 -2.79 7.87 2.96
CA THR A 194 -1.69 7.37 3.78
C THR A 194 -1.12 8.53 4.60
N GLN A 195 -1.50 8.65 5.88
CA GLN A 195 -0.99 9.72 6.72
C GLN A 195 0.46 9.44 7.13
N LYS A 196 1.33 10.45 7.01
CA LYS A 196 2.70 10.36 7.51
C LYS A 196 2.70 10.01 9.00
N GLY A 197 3.41 8.94 9.38
CA GLY A 197 3.55 8.49 10.76
C GLY A 197 2.50 7.47 11.24
N GLN A 198 1.48 7.14 10.44
CA GLN A 198 0.48 6.10 10.78
C GLN A 198 1.10 4.76 11.21
N TYR A 199 2.29 4.46 10.69
CA TYR A 199 2.97 3.19 10.92
C TYR A 199 4.18 3.29 11.85
N GLN A 200 4.41 4.44 12.51
CA GLN A 200 5.63 4.64 13.28
C GLN A 200 5.78 3.61 14.41
N SER A 201 4.70 3.31 15.13
CA SER A 201 4.70 2.27 16.18
C SER A 201 4.98 0.87 15.61
N LYS A 202 4.42 0.54 14.44
CA LYS A 202 4.68 -0.72 13.74
C LYS A 202 6.15 -0.81 13.28
N LEU A 203 6.71 0.28 12.75
CA LEU A 203 8.13 0.36 12.36
C LEU A 203 9.06 0.20 13.57
N GLN A 204 8.73 0.80 14.71
CA GLN A 204 9.47 0.60 15.96
C GLN A 204 9.43 -0.86 16.41
N MET A 205 8.25 -1.49 16.41
CA MET A 205 8.09 -2.91 16.72
C MET A 205 8.94 -3.78 15.77
N ILE A 206 8.87 -3.53 14.46
CA ILE A 206 9.70 -4.22 13.46
C ILE A 206 11.19 -4.04 13.77
N GLY A 207 11.62 -2.83 14.14
CA GLY A 207 13.00 -2.56 14.53
C GLY A 207 13.46 -3.38 15.73
N VAL A 208 12.61 -3.50 16.76
CA VAL A 208 12.88 -4.34 17.94
C VAL A 208 12.97 -5.83 17.57
N ILE A 209 12.03 -6.32 16.75
CA ILE A 209 12.05 -7.72 16.29
C ILE A 209 13.34 -7.98 15.51
N ARG A 210 13.69 -7.14 14.53
CA ARG A 210 14.90 -7.28 13.70
C ARG A 210 16.18 -7.31 14.54
N LYS A 211 16.28 -6.46 15.56
CA LYS A 211 17.43 -6.43 16.48
C LYS A 211 17.60 -7.75 17.25
N ASN A 212 16.51 -8.47 17.51
CA ASN A 212 16.53 -9.71 18.26
C ASN A 212 16.56 -10.97 17.38
N LEU A 213 16.43 -10.86 16.05
CA LEU A 213 16.45 -12.04 15.15
C LEU A 213 17.73 -12.88 15.29
N GLY A 214 18.89 -12.26 15.52
CA GLY A 214 20.15 -12.98 15.73
C GLY A 214 20.21 -13.81 17.02
N ARG A 215 19.23 -13.64 17.92
CA ARG A 215 19.09 -14.42 19.15
C ARG A 215 18.06 -15.55 19.01
N ILE A 216 17.40 -15.68 17.86
CA ILE A 216 16.38 -16.72 17.65
C ILE A 216 17.09 -17.95 17.08
N ALA A 217 16.98 -19.08 17.77
CA ALA A 217 17.40 -20.38 17.25
C ALA A 217 16.15 -21.25 17.03
N TYR A 218 15.99 -21.69 15.78
CA TYR A 218 14.83 -22.48 15.39
C TYR A 218 14.97 -23.93 15.84
N MET A 219 13.97 -24.44 16.55
CA MET A 219 13.90 -25.82 17.01
C MET A 219 12.46 -26.32 16.94
N ASP A 220 12.23 -27.46 16.29
CA ASP A 220 10.89 -27.99 16.02
C ASP A 220 10.08 -28.22 17.30
N ASP A 221 8.78 -27.94 17.22
CA ASP A 221 7.80 -28.16 18.29
C ASP A 221 8.24 -27.49 19.60
N THR A 222 8.63 -26.22 19.54
CA THR A 222 9.20 -25.50 20.69
C THR A 222 8.57 -24.12 20.86
N CYS A 223 8.09 -23.84 22.08
CA CYS A 223 7.74 -22.48 22.51
C CYS A 223 7.92 -22.29 24.03
N TYR A 224 7.44 -21.15 24.54
CA TYR A 224 7.43 -20.84 25.97
C TYR A 224 6.00 -20.81 26.52
N ASP A 225 5.80 -21.39 27.71
CA ASP A 225 4.54 -21.33 28.46
C ASP A 225 4.29 -19.93 29.06
N GLU A 226 3.15 -19.73 29.71
CA GLU A 226 2.76 -18.47 30.35
C GLU A 226 3.76 -17.98 31.42
N ASN A 227 4.54 -18.92 31.99
CA ASN A 227 5.53 -18.67 33.03
C ASN A 227 6.95 -18.53 32.44
N GLY A 228 7.10 -18.54 31.12
CA GLY A 228 8.37 -18.40 30.43
C GLY A 228 9.25 -19.65 30.42
N HIS A 229 8.68 -20.84 30.61
CA HIS A 229 9.43 -22.09 30.53
C HIS A 229 9.31 -22.75 29.16
N LEU A 230 10.38 -23.43 28.75
CA LEU A 230 10.43 -24.14 27.48
C LEU A 230 9.52 -25.37 27.49
N VAL A 231 8.64 -25.47 26.49
CA VAL A 231 7.65 -26.53 26.34
C VAL A 231 7.53 -27.00 24.90
N TYR A 232 7.05 -28.23 24.72
CA TYR A 232 6.56 -28.71 23.43
C TYR A 232 5.25 -28.01 23.10
N ILE A 233 5.06 -27.57 21.85
CA ILE A 233 3.82 -26.90 21.45
C ILE A 233 2.68 -27.93 21.39
N SER A 234 2.97 -29.11 20.85
CA SER A 234 2.03 -30.20 20.61
C SER A 234 1.24 -30.63 21.86
N ASP A 235 1.89 -30.71 23.02
CA ASP A 235 1.27 -31.20 24.25
C ASP A 235 1.44 -30.29 25.48
N GLY A 236 2.28 -29.25 25.40
CA GLY A 236 2.59 -28.35 26.51
C GLY A 236 3.50 -28.94 27.60
N SER A 237 4.07 -30.12 27.38
CA SER A 237 4.99 -30.77 28.31
C SER A 237 6.34 -30.07 28.35
N ARG A 238 7.08 -30.23 29.46
CA ARG A 238 8.37 -29.55 29.64
C ARG A 238 9.43 -30.11 28.71
N ARG A 239 10.08 -29.20 27.98
CA ARG A 239 11.21 -29.55 27.11
C ARG A 239 12.52 -29.49 27.88
N LYS A 240 13.34 -30.52 27.73
CA LYS A 240 14.71 -30.55 28.23
C LYS A 240 15.66 -30.26 27.08
N ILE A 241 16.61 -29.37 27.28
CA ILE A 241 17.69 -29.10 26.33
C ILE A 241 18.82 -30.09 26.63
N GLU A 242 19.26 -30.83 25.62
CA GLU A 242 20.43 -31.70 25.75
C GLU A 242 21.69 -30.85 25.93
N SER A 243 22.51 -31.19 26.93
CA SER A 243 23.58 -30.37 27.52
C SER A 243 24.76 -30.01 26.60
N ASN A 244 24.73 -30.41 25.33
CA ASN A 244 25.92 -30.42 24.48
C ASN A 244 26.00 -29.18 23.56
N ILE A 245 24.96 -28.34 23.55
CA ILE A 245 24.90 -27.09 22.78
C ILE A 245 24.52 -25.96 23.73
N ASP A 246 25.35 -24.92 23.78
CA ASP A 246 25.08 -23.73 24.59
C ASP A 246 24.07 -22.81 23.88
N PHE A 247 22.86 -22.76 24.43
CA PHE A 247 21.78 -21.88 24.00
C PHE A 247 21.45 -20.80 25.03
N SER A 248 22.34 -20.55 26.01
CA SER A 248 22.06 -19.69 27.16
C SER A 248 21.58 -18.28 26.80
N ASP A 249 22.05 -17.72 25.69
CA ASP A 249 21.67 -16.39 25.20
C ASP A 249 20.62 -16.39 24.08
N MET A 250 20.15 -17.57 23.68
CA MET A 250 19.24 -17.80 22.56
C MET A 250 17.79 -18.01 23.02
N VAL A 251 16.86 -17.54 22.19
CA VAL A 251 15.43 -17.80 22.28
C VAL A 251 15.13 -18.99 21.38
N LEU A 252 14.70 -20.09 22.00
CA LEU A 252 14.42 -21.35 21.32
C LEU A 252 12.95 -21.44 20.97
N VAL A 253 12.63 -21.44 19.69
CA VAL A 253 11.25 -21.48 19.19
C VAL A 253 11.18 -22.18 17.84
N ASP A 254 10.02 -22.75 17.48
CA ASP A 254 9.72 -23.02 16.07
C ASP A 254 9.06 -21.80 15.40
N GLN A 255 8.46 -21.98 14.22
CA GLN A 255 7.75 -20.92 13.51
C GLN A 255 6.51 -20.42 14.28
N CYS A 256 5.74 -21.30 14.91
CA CYS A 256 4.55 -20.95 15.69
C CYS A 256 4.94 -20.36 17.06
N GLY A 257 5.98 -20.90 17.70
CA GLY A 257 6.59 -20.37 18.90
C GLY A 257 7.16 -18.97 18.68
N PHE A 258 7.73 -18.69 17.50
CA PHE A 258 8.20 -17.36 17.13
C PHE A 258 7.04 -16.35 17.05
N LEU A 259 5.91 -16.74 16.44
CA LEU A 259 4.71 -15.90 16.42
C LEU A 259 4.18 -15.65 17.84
N LYS A 260 4.13 -16.69 18.69
CA LYS A 260 3.74 -16.53 20.10
C LYS A 260 4.70 -15.59 20.84
N TRP A 261 6.01 -15.71 20.62
CA TRP A 261 7.02 -14.84 21.23
C TRP A 261 6.80 -13.36 20.89
N ILE A 262 6.44 -13.05 19.64
CA ILE A 262 6.07 -11.68 19.23
C ILE A 262 4.83 -11.22 20.01
N VAL A 263 3.77 -12.03 20.04
CA VAL A 263 2.50 -11.65 20.69
C VAL A 263 2.67 -11.53 22.21
N ASP A 264 3.43 -12.42 22.83
CA ASP A 264 3.79 -12.36 24.25
C ASP A 264 4.54 -11.06 24.57
N GLY A 265 5.45 -10.61 23.70
CA GLY A 265 6.14 -9.32 23.86
C GLY A 265 5.19 -8.10 23.82
N LEU A 266 4.02 -8.23 23.20
CA LEU A 266 2.97 -7.20 23.21
C LEU A 266 2.04 -7.33 24.43
N VAL A 267 1.82 -8.55 24.89
CA VAL A 267 0.87 -8.90 25.95
C VAL A 267 1.46 -8.72 27.35
N GLU A 268 2.65 -9.26 27.60
CA GLU A 268 3.30 -9.30 28.91
C GLU A 268 3.43 -7.91 29.56
N PRO A 269 3.78 -6.82 28.83
CA PRO A 269 3.80 -5.48 29.41
C PRO A 269 2.42 -4.97 29.88
N LEU A 270 1.32 -5.52 29.36
CA LEU A 270 -0.05 -5.10 29.69
C LEU A 270 -0.66 -5.91 30.83
N THR A 271 -0.28 -7.19 30.94
CA THR A 271 -0.91 -8.16 31.85
C THR A 271 0.02 -8.63 32.97
N GLY A 272 1.34 -8.46 32.82
CA GLY A 272 2.36 -9.03 33.70
C GLY A 272 2.61 -10.53 33.51
N SER A 273 1.99 -11.16 32.51
CA SER A 273 2.12 -12.58 32.19
C SER A 273 2.03 -12.83 30.69
N LYS A 274 2.66 -13.90 30.21
CA LYS A 274 2.54 -14.34 28.82
C LYS A 274 1.22 -15.07 28.56
N LEU A 275 0.90 -15.32 27.30
CA LEU A 275 -0.29 -16.07 26.90
C LEU A 275 -0.22 -17.53 27.37
N TYR A 276 -1.34 -18.01 27.92
CA TYR A 276 -1.56 -19.41 28.23
C TYR A 276 -1.50 -20.27 26.98
N LEU A 277 -0.80 -21.40 27.06
CA LEU A 277 -0.62 -22.29 25.90
C LEU A 277 -1.89 -23.03 25.51
N LYS A 278 -2.61 -23.60 26.49
CA LYS A 278 -3.79 -24.46 26.25
C LYS A 278 -4.85 -23.84 25.33
N PRO A 279 -5.27 -22.58 25.53
CA PRO A 279 -6.24 -21.93 24.63
C PRO A 279 -5.76 -21.80 23.18
N LEU A 280 -4.45 -21.76 22.94
CA LEU A 280 -3.88 -21.60 21.60
C LEU A 280 -3.98 -22.88 20.75
N LEU A 281 -4.12 -24.04 21.40
CA LEU A 281 -4.23 -25.36 20.77
C LEU A 281 -5.67 -25.71 20.35
N VAL A 282 -6.63 -24.84 20.60
CA VAL A 282 -8.03 -25.09 20.25
C VAL A 282 -8.22 -25.02 18.73
N LYS A 283 -8.77 -26.08 18.14
CA LYS A 283 -9.07 -26.10 16.71
C LYS A 283 -10.14 -25.05 16.34
N THR A 284 -9.92 -24.36 15.23
CA THR A 284 -10.82 -23.33 14.67
C THR A 284 -11.45 -23.76 13.35
N VAL A 285 -10.96 -24.85 12.78
CA VAL A 285 -11.49 -25.46 11.56
C VAL A 285 -12.08 -26.82 11.88
N GLU A 286 -13.32 -27.03 11.42
CA GLU A 286 -13.98 -28.33 11.47
C GLU A 286 -13.98 -28.95 10.08
N TYR A 287 -13.50 -30.18 10.00
CA TYR A 287 -13.57 -31.01 8.80
C TYR A 287 -14.60 -32.12 8.99
N ASP A 288 -15.25 -32.55 7.90
CA ASP A 288 -16.06 -33.76 7.91
C ASP A 288 -15.17 -34.96 8.28
N PRO A 289 -15.43 -35.66 9.41
CA PRO A 289 -14.61 -36.78 9.87
C PRO A 289 -14.48 -37.93 8.88
N LEU A 290 -15.48 -38.11 8.00
CA LEU A 290 -15.49 -39.17 6.98
C LEU A 290 -14.87 -38.72 5.66
N GLY A 291 -14.68 -37.42 5.47
CA GLY A 291 -13.99 -36.86 4.31
C GLY A 291 -12.48 -37.07 4.36
N LEU A 292 -11.84 -37.05 3.20
CA LEU A 292 -10.38 -37.22 3.08
C LEU A 292 -9.61 -36.28 4.04
N ASN A 293 -10.00 -35.01 4.08
CA ASN A 293 -9.36 -34.01 4.94
C ASN A 293 -9.58 -34.29 6.43
N GLY A 294 -10.76 -34.77 6.85
CA GLY A 294 -11.01 -35.11 8.25
C GLY A 294 -10.22 -36.32 8.73
N VAL A 295 -10.09 -37.35 7.89
CA VAL A 295 -9.25 -38.53 8.20
C VAL A 295 -7.77 -38.15 8.32
N LEU A 296 -7.28 -37.25 7.45
CA LEU A 296 -5.91 -36.75 7.50
C LEU A 296 -5.67 -35.83 8.71
N ASP A 297 -6.63 -34.96 9.03
CA ASP A 297 -6.56 -34.01 10.15
C ASP A 297 -6.47 -34.69 11.53
N GLN A 298 -7.04 -35.90 11.66
CA GLN A 298 -6.90 -36.72 12.87
C GLN A 298 -5.45 -37.18 13.12
N LYS A 299 -4.61 -37.23 12.09
CA LYS A 299 -3.20 -37.66 12.19
C LYS A 299 -2.23 -36.49 12.26
N GLU A 300 -2.41 -35.48 11.40
CA GLU A 300 -1.38 -34.46 11.13
C GLU A 300 -1.81 -33.02 11.48
N ASN A 301 -3.05 -32.80 11.97
CA ASN A 301 -3.62 -31.47 12.22
C ASN A 301 -3.40 -30.47 11.05
N LEU A 302 -4.21 -30.60 10.00
CA LEU A 302 -4.03 -29.89 8.73
C LEU A 302 -4.14 -28.37 8.85
N SER A 303 -4.88 -27.88 9.86
CA SER A 303 -5.13 -26.45 10.08
C SER A 303 -4.33 -25.85 11.23
N PHE A 304 -3.34 -26.56 11.78
CA PHE A 304 -2.64 -26.15 13.00
C PHE A 304 -2.17 -24.69 12.97
N THR A 305 -1.44 -24.27 11.93
CA THR A 305 -0.91 -22.90 11.84
C THR A 305 -2.02 -21.85 11.74
N LEU A 306 -3.14 -22.17 11.08
CA LEU A 306 -4.29 -21.26 10.99
C LEU A 306 -4.98 -21.13 12.34
N ASP A 307 -5.22 -22.26 13.02
CA ASP A 307 -5.82 -22.30 14.36
C ASP A 307 -4.98 -21.49 15.35
N TRP A 308 -3.67 -21.71 15.32
CA TRP A 308 -2.69 -21.01 16.14
C TRP A 308 -2.73 -19.49 15.93
N CYS A 309 -2.69 -19.04 14.67
CA CYS A 309 -2.76 -17.62 14.32
C CYS A 309 -4.06 -16.97 14.78
N ARG A 310 -5.21 -17.64 14.58
CA ARG A 310 -6.52 -17.16 15.02
C ARG A 310 -6.61 -17.01 16.53
N ASN A 311 -6.16 -18.02 17.27
CA ASN A 311 -6.20 -17.99 18.73
C ASN A 311 -5.25 -16.93 19.30
N LEU A 312 -4.05 -16.77 18.73
CA LEU A 312 -3.12 -15.70 19.10
C LEU A 312 -3.73 -14.30 18.88
N ALA A 313 -4.35 -14.09 17.72
CA ALA A 313 -4.98 -12.82 17.38
C ALA A 313 -6.16 -12.52 18.33
N ALA A 314 -7.02 -13.50 18.57
CA ALA A 314 -8.15 -13.38 19.49
C ALA A 314 -7.70 -13.10 20.94
N ALA A 315 -6.63 -13.76 21.40
CA ALA A 315 -6.07 -13.53 22.73
C ALA A 315 -5.50 -12.11 22.88
N HIS A 316 -4.75 -11.63 21.89
CA HIS A 316 -4.23 -10.26 21.91
C HIS A 316 -5.37 -9.22 21.92
N VAL A 317 -6.39 -9.38 21.06
CA VAL A 317 -7.56 -8.49 21.04
C VAL A 317 -8.32 -8.54 22.37
N SER A 318 -8.45 -9.73 22.96
CA SER A 318 -9.12 -9.91 24.25
C SER A 318 -8.47 -9.08 25.35
N ILE A 319 -7.14 -9.13 25.42
CA ILE A 319 -6.35 -8.36 26.39
C ILE A 319 -6.48 -6.85 26.13
N ARG A 320 -6.31 -6.42 24.87
CA ARG A 320 -6.38 -5.00 24.49
C ARG A 320 -7.74 -4.37 24.81
N THR A 321 -8.82 -5.13 24.64
CA THR A 321 -10.20 -4.68 24.86
C THR A 321 -10.72 -4.98 26.27
N LYS A 322 -9.97 -5.72 27.09
CA LYS A 322 -10.36 -6.21 28.41
C LYS A 322 -11.66 -7.04 28.39
N ARG A 323 -11.86 -7.80 27.31
CA ARG A 323 -13.01 -8.70 27.10
C ARG A 323 -12.50 -10.04 26.59
N ASN A 324 -13.11 -11.14 26.99
CA ASN A 324 -12.71 -12.45 26.49
C ASN A 324 -13.44 -12.73 25.17
N TYR A 325 -12.70 -12.84 24.08
CA TYR A 325 -13.21 -13.22 22.77
C TYR A 325 -12.62 -14.56 22.35
N MET A 326 -13.48 -15.44 21.86
CA MET A 326 -13.03 -16.57 21.06
C MET A 326 -12.70 -16.12 19.63
N TRP A 327 -12.01 -16.97 18.87
CA TRP A 327 -11.56 -16.62 17.51
C TRP A 327 -12.73 -16.16 16.62
N ASN A 328 -13.87 -16.84 16.69
CA ASN A 328 -15.08 -16.56 15.91
C ASN A 328 -15.82 -15.28 16.33
N GLU A 329 -15.51 -14.73 17.50
CA GLU A 329 -16.12 -13.52 18.06
C GLU A 329 -15.18 -12.30 17.94
N SER A 330 -13.89 -12.55 17.78
CA SER A 330 -12.85 -11.53 17.83
C SER A 330 -12.80 -10.60 16.60
N GLY A 331 -13.37 -11.03 15.46
CA GLY A 331 -13.33 -10.29 14.21
C GLY A 331 -11.92 -10.12 13.62
N THR A 332 -10.97 -10.99 14.00
CA THR A 332 -9.56 -10.88 13.58
C THR A 332 -9.28 -11.47 12.19
N ASP A 333 -10.17 -12.31 11.67
CA ASP A 333 -10.05 -12.80 10.29
C ASP A 333 -10.28 -11.64 9.32
N VAL A 334 -9.32 -11.43 8.42
CA VAL A 334 -9.46 -10.45 7.34
C VAL A 334 -10.33 -11.06 6.25
N THR A 335 -11.55 -10.55 6.10
CA THR A 335 -12.54 -11.04 5.12
C THR A 335 -13.03 -9.96 4.17
N ILE A 336 -12.33 -8.81 4.09
CA ILE A 336 -12.72 -7.72 3.19
C ILE A 336 -12.51 -8.12 1.72
N GLU A 337 -13.36 -7.62 0.82
CA GLU A 337 -13.22 -7.88 -0.62
C GLU A 337 -13.13 -6.56 -1.38
N PRO A 338 -11.99 -5.86 -1.29
CA PRO A 338 -11.86 -4.53 -1.86
C PRO A 338 -11.64 -4.50 -3.38
N PHE A 339 -11.48 -5.67 -4.03
CA PHE A 339 -11.11 -5.78 -5.44
C PHE A 339 -12.15 -6.56 -6.24
N GLY A 340 -12.56 -6.01 -7.38
CA GLY A 340 -13.51 -6.66 -8.28
C GLY A 340 -12.85 -7.49 -9.39
N SER A 341 -11.63 -7.13 -9.81
CA SER A 341 -10.93 -7.77 -10.93
C SER A 341 -9.40 -7.64 -10.79
N GLU A 342 -8.67 -8.50 -11.50
CA GLU A 342 -7.20 -8.49 -11.57
C GLU A 342 -6.72 -8.55 -13.04
N VAL A 343 -5.54 -8.00 -13.33
CA VAL A 343 -4.87 -8.18 -14.63
C VAL A 343 -3.99 -9.41 -14.56
N SER A 344 -4.33 -10.46 -15.31
CA SER A 344 -3.52 -11.66 -15.49
C SER A 344 -2.81 -11.68 -16.84
N SER A 345 -1.85 -12.58 -17.03
CA SER A 345 -1.19 -12.85 -18.31
C SER A 345 -2.17 -13.30 -19.40
N GLU A 346 -3.33 -13.86 -19.03
CA GLU A 346 -4.39 -14.31 -19.93
C GLU A 346 -5.45 -13.23 -20.19
N GLY A 347 -5.24 -12.03 -19.63
CA GLY A 347 -6.16 -10.90 -19.70
C GLY A 347 -6.84 -10.63 -18.37
N LEU A 348 -8.02 -10.03 -18.41
CA LEU A 348 -8.74 -9.65 -17.21
C LEU A 348 -9.52 -10.82 -16.61
N SER A 349 -9.27 -11.13 -15.35
CA SER A 349 -10.03 -12.10 -14.55
C SER A 349 -10.73 -11.43 -13.36
N GLN A 350 -11.73 -12.12 -12.80
CA GLN A 350 -12.32 -11.73 -11.53
C GLN A 350 -11.28 -11.94 -10.42
N ALA A 351 -11.12 -10.95 -9.55
CA ALA A 351 -10.23 -11.08 -8.41
C ALA A 351 -10.77 -12.19 -7.50
N ALA A 352 -9.92 -13.13 -7.13
CA ALA A 352 -10.30 -14.14 -6.15
C ALA A 352 -10.42 -13.48 -4.77
N GLY A 353 -11.63 -13.47 -4.24
CA GLY A 353 -11.94 -12.95 -2.90
C GLY A 353 -11.42 -13.83 -1.78
N TYR A 354 -11.92 -13.58 -0.58
CA TYR A 354 -11.55 -14.37 0.60
C TYR A 354 -12.16 -15.77 0.52
N ILE A 355 -11.35 -16.81 0.71
CA ILE A 355 -11.84 -18.18 0.86
C ILE A 355 -11.77 -18.57 2.33
N LYS A 356 -12.92 -18.95 2.91
CA LYS A 356 -13.01 -19.36 4.32
C LYS A 356 -12.00 -20.46 4.65
N ASN A 357 -11.23 -20.26 5.72
CA ASN A 357 -10.17 -21.18 6.21
C ASN A 357 -8.99 -21.38 5.24
N THR A 358 -8.88 -20.58 4.18
CA THR A 358 -7.74 -20.60 3.24
C THR A 358 -7.14 -19.20 3.09
N GLY A 359 -7.95 -18.15 3.19
CA GLY A 359 -7.51 -16.77 3.07
C GLY A 359 -7.52 -16.28 1.62
N TYR A 360 -6.56 -15.41 1.30
CA TYR A 360 -6.39 -14.84 -0.04
C TYR A 360 -5.27 -15.55 -0.80
N LYS A 361 -5.31 -15.46 -2.13
CA LYS A 361 -4.14 -15.80 -2.96
C LYS A 361 -2.93 -14.96 -2.55
N ILE A 362 -1.74 -15.55 -2.61
CA ILE A 362 -0.48 -14.87 -2.23
C ILE A 362 -0.29 -13.56 -3.00
N SER A 363 -0.61 -13.54 -4.30
CA SER A 363 -0.56 -12.35 -5.15
C SER A 363 -1.48 -11.21 -4.69
N ALA A 364 -2.56 -11.53 -3.97
CA ALA A 364 -3.49 -10.53 -3.45
C ALA A 364 -3.12 -10.03 -2.04
N LEU A 365 -2.12 -10.61 -1.37
CA LEU A 365 -1.78 -10.23 0.00
C LEU A 365 -1.26 -8.80 0.11
N ARG A 366 -0.32 -8.39 -0.75
CA ARG A 366 0.22 -7.01 -0.76
C ARG A 366 -0.89 -5.96 -0.96
N PRO A 367 -1.77 -6.06 -1.98
CA PRO A 367 -2.84 -5.08 -2.17
C PRO A 367 -3.89 -5.12 -1.06
N VAL A 368 -4.23 -6.29 -0.49
CA VAL A 368 -5.12 -6.36 0.69
C VAL A 368 -4.49 -5.69 1.91
N LEU A 369 -3.19 -5.93 2.16
CA LEU A 369 -2.46 -5.28 3.25
C LEU A 369 -2.35 -3.77 3.04
N TYR A 370 -2.23 -3.30 1.79
CA TYR A 370 -2.29 -1.88 1.47
C TYR A 370 -3.64 -1.28 1.85
N VAL A 371 -4.75 -1.94 1.49
CA VAL A 371 -6.10 -1.48 1.86
C VAL A 371 -6.26 -1.42 3.38
N LEU A 372 -5.87 -2.47 4.10
CA LEU A 372 -5.89 -2.50 5.58
C LEU A 372 -4.97 -1.46 6.24
N ALA A 373 -3.97 -0.96 5.52
CA ALA A 373 -3.10 0.07 6.00
C ALA A 373 -3.75 1.46 5.83
N ALA A 374 -4.46 1.66 4.71
CA ALA A 374 -5.15 2.90 4.38
C ALA A 374 -6.50 3.08 5.10
N THR A 375 -7.11 2.01 5.61
CA THR A 375 -8.36 2.02 6.39
C THR A 375 -8.13 1.74 7.86
#